data_AF-A0A3B9GGZ8-F1
#
_entry.id   AF-A0A3B9GGZ8-F1
#
_cell.length_a   1.000
_cell.length_b   1.000
_cell.length_c   1.000
_cell.angle_alpha   90.00
_cell.angle_beta   90.00
_cell.angle_gamma   90.00
#
_symmetry.space_group_name_H-M   'P 1'
#
loop_
_entity.id
_entity.type
_entity.pdbx_description
1 polymer ?
#
loop_
_entity_poly.entity_id
_entity_poly.type
_entity_poly.pdbx_seq_one_letter_code
_entity_poly.pdbx_strand_id
1 'polypeptide(L)'
;MSAAPSRPRQVHCVRSYRGLRGVGRFALYATLQIALFSVPPAALGAVALLILGLGYYEGLAWAAWLRRSWPALLIALGPALAAIPFKALTQGAGTAHWWPLWLPGLMRSARFFLVLSSAAWLSYGMSPVDLRDLIARLLKPLGKRLSGGIARAASLMLAFLPWTMAELKRADEAARLRGSDPAQRPLKHLAALSVPLAVRTLEKARRSAEALSLRDTGMAAAPFENAATSIAASVDKARRQ
;
A
#
# COMPACT_ATOMS: atom_id res chain seq x y z
N MET A 1 -11.16 49.47 -6.00
CA MET A 1 -11.95 48.21 -5.86
C MET A 1 -11.00 47.08 -5.52
N SER A 2 -11.06 46.62 -4.28
CA SER A 2 -10.15 45.62 -3.70
C SER A 2 -10.71 44.21 -3.95
N ALA A 3 -9.97 43.38 -4.69
CA ALA A 3 -10.34 41.98 -4.92
C ALA A 3 -9.60 41.10 -3.91
N ALA A 4 -10.35 40.55 -2.95
CA ALA A 4 -9.84 39.61 -1.96
C ALA A 4 -9.53 38.24 -2.61
N PRO A 5 -8.42 37.56 -2.24
CA PRO A 5 -8.11 36.24 -2.75
C PRO A 5 -9.03 35.17 -2.13
N SER A 6 -9.63 34.37 -3.00
CA SER A 6 -10.47 33.22 -2.71
C SER A 6 -9.70 32.16 -1.91
N ARG A 7 -10.13 31.90 -0.67
CA ARG A 7 -9.62 30.78 0.15
C ARG A 7 -10.01 29.45 -0.51
N PRO A 8 -9.09 28.49 -0.69
CA PRO A 8 -9.47 27.15 -1.13
C PRO A 8 -10.30 26.47 -0.03
N ARG A 9 -11.51 26.02 -0.39
CA ARG A 9 -12.36 25.15 0.43
C ARG A 9 -11.58 23.87 0.76
N GLN A 10 -11.05 23.76 1.97
CA GLN A 10 -10.63 22.47 2.51
C GLN A 10 -11.88 21.69 2.93
N VAL A 11 -12.35 20.82 2.04
CA VAL A 11 -13.34 19.79 2.38
C VAL A 11 -12.58 18.63 3.04
N HIS A 12 -12.20 18.80 4.31
CA HIS A 12 -11.90 17.65 5.15
C HIS A 12 -13.21 17.10 5.70
N CYS A 13 -13.89 16.29 4.88
CA CYS A 13 -15.00 15.49 5.35
C CYS A 13 -14.42 14.36 6.20
N VAL A 14 -14.20 14.62 7.49
CA VAL A 14 -13.87 13.59 8.48
C VAL A 14 -15.15 12.78 8.69
N ARG A 15 -15.36 11.77 7.84
CA ARG A 15 -16.44 10.81 8.04
C ARG A 15 -16.17 10.12 9.36
N SER A 16 -17.09 10.26 10.31
CA SER A 16 -16.99 9.63 11.63
C SER A 16 -17.12 8.11 11.44
N TYR A 17 -15.99 7.41 11.46
CA TYR A 17 -15.96 5.95 11.38
C TYR A 17 -16.41 5.40 12.74
N ARG A 18 -17.66 4.92 12.80
CA ARG A 18 -18.28 4.28 13.98
C ARG A 18 -17.78 2.84 14.24
N GLY A 19 -16.66 2.43 13.66
CA GLY A 19 -16.13 1.06 13.73
C GLY A 19 -14.85 0.94 14.56
N LEU A 20 -14.54 -0.31 14.96
CA LEU A 20 -13.28 -0.76 15.58
C LEU A 20 -12.09 0.06 15.04
N ARG A 21 -11.18 0.56 15.89
CA ARG A 21 -10.04 1.40 15.44
C ARG A 21 -8.71 0.64 15.54
N GLY A 22 -7.80 0.94 14.62
CA GLY A 22 -6.40 0.51 14.67
C GLY A 22 -6.20 -1.01 14.76
N VAL A 23 -5.56 -1.48 15.83
CA VAL A 23 -5.16 -2.88 16.03
C VAL A 23 -6.33 -3.86 16.00
N GLY A 24 -7.50 -3.48 16.52
CA GLY A 24 -8.67 -4.37 16.55
C GLY A 24 -9.15 -4.77 15.15
N ARG A 25 -9.16 -3.81 14.21
CA ARG A 25 -9.50 -4.11 12.80
C ARG A 25 -8.46 -5.00 12.14
N PHE A 26 -7.18 -4.73 12.40
CA PHE A 26 -6.11 -5.54 11.85
C PHE A 26 -6.12 -6.95 12.40
N ALA A 27 -6.38 -7.12 13.70
CA ALA A 27 -6.55 -8.42 14.31
C ALA A 27 -7.73 -9.16 13.67
N LEU A 28 -8.89 -8.50 13.52
CA LEU A 28 -10.05 -9.08 12.84
C LEU A 28 -9.73 -9.47 11.39
N TYR A 29 -9.04 -8.61 10.66
CA TYR A 29 -8.56 -8.90 9.30
C TYR A 29 -7.62 -10.11 9.28
N ALA A 30 -6.63 -10.16 10.17
CA ALA A 30 -5.69 -11.26 10.26
C ALA A 30 -6.39 -12.58 10.60
N THR A 31 -7.32 -12.57 11.55
CA THR A 31 -8.19 -13.71 11.86
C THR A 31 -9.01 -14.12 10.64
N LEU A 32 -9.56 -13.17 9.89
CA LEU A 32 -10.34 -13.44 8.70
C LEU A 32 -9.49 -14.04 7.58
N GLN A 33 -8.24 -13.60 7.44
CA GLN A 33 -7.29 -14.20 6.48
C GLN A 33 -6.91 -15.62 6.89
N ILE A 34 -6.60 -15.87 8.17
CA ILE A 34 -6.33 -17.22 8.67
C ILE A 34 -7.55 -18.11 8.42
N ALA A 35 -8.74 -17.64 8.77
CA ALA A 35 -9.98 -18.37 8.52
C ALA A 35 -10.16 -18.70 7.03
N LEU A 36 -9.90 -17.76 6.13
CA LEU A 36 -10.07 -17.97 4.70
C LEU A 36 -9.19 -19.10 4.13
N PHE A 37 -7.99 -19.28 4.68
CA PHE A 37 -7.08 -20.37 4.30
C PHE A 37 -7.34 -21.68 5.04
N SER A 38 -7.84 -21.63 6.28
CA SER A 38 -8.10 -22.83 7.10
C SER A 38 -9.48 -23.45 6.89
N VAL A 39 -10.46 -22.69 6.40
CA VAL A 39 -11.87 -23.11 6.34
C VAL A 39 -12.15 -24.01 5.12
N PRO A 40 -12.95 -25.09 5.29
CA PRO A 40 -13.35 -25.98 4.20
C PRO A 40 -14.21 -25.25 3.17
N PRO A 41 -14.25 -25.73 1.91
CA PRO A 41 -14.95 -25.05 0.81
C PRO A 41 -16.44 -24.80 1.08
N ALA A 42 -17.11 -25.67 1.85
CA ALA A 42 -18.51 -25.49 2.24
C ALA A 42 -18.76 -24.23 3.09
N ALA A 43 -17.79 -23.82 3.90
CA ALA A 43 -17.93 -22.68 4.80
C ALA A 43 -17.35 -21.37 4.21
N LEU A 44 -16.81 -21.39 2.98
CA LEU A 44 -16.40 -20.18 2.27
C LEU A 44 -17.56 -19.19 2.07
N GLY A 45 -18.78 -19.69 1.85
CA GLY A 45 -19.97 -18.85 1.71
C GLY A 45 -20.26 -18.04 2.99
N ALA A 46 -20.10 -18.65 4.16
CA ALA A 46 -20.30 -17.97 5.44
C ALA A 46 -19.25 -16.87 5.65
N VAL A 47 -17.98 -17.15 5.33
CA VAL A 47 -16.90 -16.14 5.38
C VAL A 47 -17.14 -15.02 4.37
N ALA A 48 -17.63 -15.35 3.16
CA ALA A 48 -17.98 -14.35 2.15
C ALA A 48 -19.08 -13.41 2.66
N LEU A 49 -20.16 -13.96 3.23
CA LEU A 49 -21.25 -13.18 3.81
C LEU A 49 -20.78 -12.30 4.97
N LEU A 50 -19.87 -12.81 5.82
CA LEU A 50 -19.26 -12.03 6.90
C LEU A 50 -18.49 -10.82 6.35
N ILE A 51 -17.62 -11.02 5.35
CA ILE A 51 -16.84 -9.93 4.72
C ILE A 51 -17.79 -8.90 4.09
N LEU A 52 -18.77 -9.37 3.32
CA LEU A 52 -19.72 -8.49 2.63
C LEU A 52 -20.57 -7.69 3.63
N GLY A 53 -21.03 -8.33 4.71
CA GLY A 53 -21.78 -7.70 5.80
C GLY A 53 -20.95 -6.65 6.55
N LEU A 54 -19.69 -6.96 6.88
CA LEU A 54 -18.74 -5.99 7.46
C LEU A 54 -18.53 -4.78 6.54
N GLY A 55 -18.37 -5.01 5.24
CA GLY A 55 -18.27 -3.94 4.24
C GLY A 55 -19.52 -3.09 4.15
N TYR A 56 -20.70 -3.72 4.13
CA TYR A 56 -21.98 -3.01 4.05
C TYR A 56 -22.23 -2.15 5.30
N TYR A 57 -21.97 -2.69 6.50
CA TYR A 57 -22.11 -1.96 7.76
C TYR A 57 -21.25 -0.69 7.82
N GLU A 58 -20.07 -0.72 7.18
CA GLU A 58 -19.16 0.41 7.13
C GLU A 58 -19.38 1.36 5.95
N GLY A 59 -20.42 1.11 5.14
CA GLY A 59 -20.76 1.94 3.99
C GLY A 59 -19.82 1.77 2.80
N LEU A 60 -19.14 0.62 2.70
CA LEU A 60 -18.35 0.26 1.53
C LEU A 60 -19.30 -0.05 0.37
N ALA A 61 -19.25 0.78 -0.68
CA ALA A 61 -19.99 0.52 -1.91
C ALA A 61 -19.30 -0.60 -2.71
N TRP A 62 -19.63 -1.86 -2.42
CA TRP A 62 -19.06 -3.06 -3.06
C TRP A 62 -19.06 -2.97 -4.59
N ALA A 63 -20.13 -2.44 -5.20
CA ALA A 63 -20.21 -2.26 -6.64
C ALA A 63 -19.22 -1.23 -7.20
N ALA A 64 -18.98 -0.13 -6.46
CA ALA A 64 -18.00 0.88 -6.84
C ALA A 64 -16.57 0.35 -6.67
N TRP A 65 -16.32 -0.41 -5.59
CA TRP A 65 -15.05 -1.11 -5.39
C TRP A 65 -14.77 -2.11 -6.51
N LEU A 66 -15.74 -2.96 -6.85
CA LEU A 66 -15.58 -4.00 -7.88
C LEU A 66 -15.21 -3.39 -9.25
N ARG A 67 -15.91 -2.32 -9.63
CA ARG A 67 -15.64 -1.58 -10.88
C ARG A 67 -14.27 -0.91 -10.89
N ARG A 68 -13.84 -0.36 -9.75
CA ARG A 68 -12.51 0.26 -9.62
C ARG A 68 -11.38 -0.77 -9.61
N SER A 69 -11.62 -1.92 -8.99
CA SER A 69 -10.62 -2.98 -8.80
C SER A 69 -10.65 -4.05 -9.90
N TRP A 70 -11.38 -3.82 -11.00
CA TRP A 70 -11.51 -4.76 -12.11
C TRP A 70 -10.17 -5.39 -12.59
N PRO A 71 -9.02 -4.68 -12.67
CA PRO A 71 -7.77 -5.30 -13.12
C PRO A 71 -7.23 -6.30 -12.10
N ALA A 72 -7.37 -6.01 -10.80
CA ALA A 72 -6.97 -6.93 -9.74
C ALA A 72 -7.86 -8.18 -9.71
N LEU A 73 -9.13 -8.02 -10.05
CA LEU A 73 -10.08 -9.14 -10.15
C LEU A 73 -9.77 -10.04 -11.35
N LEU A 74 -9.28 -9.49 -12.46
CA LEU A 74 -8.77 -10.30 -13.57
C LEU A 74 -7.60 -11.18 -13.12
N ILE A 75 -6.67 -10.63 -12.33
CA ILE A 75 -5.57 -11.42 -11.77
C ILE A 75 -6.09 -12.51 -10.83
N ALA A 76 -7.11 -12.20 -10.02
CA ALA A 76 -7.75 -13.18 -9.13
C ALA A 76 -8.47 -14.32 -9.88
N LEU A 77 -8.83 -14.14 -11.15
CA LEU A 77 -9.34 -15.21 -12.02
C LEU A 77 -8.24 -16.16 -12.53
N GLY A 78 -6.96 -15.80 -12.37
CA GLY A 78 -5.82 -16.58 -12.83
C GLY A 78 -5.88 -18.07 -12.44
N PRO A 79 -6.12 -18.44 -11.16
CA PRO A 79 -6.24 -19.83 -10.76
C PRO A 79 -7.38 -20.60 -11.44
N ALA A 80 -8.53 -19.97 -11.67
CA ALA A 80 -9.64 -20.58 -12.41
C ALA A 80 -9.30 -20.80 -13.88
N LEU A 81 -8.59 -19.85 -14.51
CA LEU A 81 -8.11 -19.98 -15.89
C LEU A 81 -7.02 -21.06 -16.03
N ALA A 82 -6.09 -21.12 -15.08
CA ALA A 82 -5.02 -22.12 -15.07
C ALA A 82 -5.53 -23.55 -14.82
N ALA A 83 -6.64 -23.69 -14.09
CA ALA A 83 -7.26 -24.97 -13.77
C ALA A 83 -8.27 -25.45 -14.83
N ILE A 84 -8.38 -24.77 -15.98
CA ILE A 84 -9.25 -25.22 -17.07
C ILE A 84 -8.75 -26.61 -17.52
N PRO A 85 -9.59 -27.65 -17.50
CA PRO A 85 -9.19 -29.01 -17.85
C PRO A 85 -9.11 -29.17 -19.37
N PHE A 86 -8.20 -28.44 -20.02
CA PHE A 86 -8.04 -28.38 -21.49
C PHE A 86 -7.86 -29.78 -22.10
N LYS A 87 -7.12 -30.65 -21.40
CA LYS A 87 -6.89 -32.05 -21.81
C LYS A 87 -8.16 -32.91 -21.77
N ALA A 88 -9.05 -32.70 -20.81
CA ALA A 88 -10.33 -33.42 -20.74
C ALA A 88 -11.30 -32.90 -21.82
N LEU A 89 -11.20 -31.62 -22.18
CA LEU A 89 -11.99 -30.99 -23.24
C LEU A 89 -11.61 -31.51 -24.63
N THR A 90 -10.32 -31.75 -24.90
CA THR A 90 -9.83 -32.18 -26.22
C THR A 90 -9.90 -33.69 -26.45
N GLN A 91 -9.99 -34.50 -25.39
CA GLN A 91 -10.03 -35.96 -25.47
C GLN A 91 -11.44 -36.56 -25.49
N GLY A 92 -12.49 -35.75 -25.65
CA GLY A 92 -13.87 -36.24 -25.78
C GLY A 92 -14.44 -36.86 -24.50
N ALA A 93 -13.88 -36.55 -23.33
CA ALA A 93 -14.49 -36.95 -22.06
C ALA A 93 -15.89 -36.33 -21.99
N GLY A 94 -16.91 -37.17 -21.82
CA GLY A 94 -18.32 -36.76 -21.86
C GLY A 94 -18.57 -35.49 -21.05
N THR A 95 -19.45 -34.63 -21.56
CA THR A 95 -19.80 -33.28 -21.06
C THR A 95 -20.14 -33.19 -19.57
N ALA A 96 -20.34 -34.32 -18.88
CA ALA A 96 -20.56 -34.40 -17.44
C ALA A 96 -19.30 -34.33 -16.56
N HIS A 97 -18.09 -34.63 -17.08
CA HIS A 97 -16.90 -34.85 -16.23
C HIS A 97 -15.95 -33.65 -16.13
N TRP A 98 -16.07 -32.63 -16.98
CA TRP A 98 -15.14 -31.49 -16.99
C TRP A 98 -15.42 -30.47 -15.87
N TRP A 99 -16.68 -30.28 -15.49
CA TRP A 99 -17.08 -29.28 -14.49
C TRP A 99 -16.51 -29.59 -13.08
N PRO A 100 -16.57 -30.83 -12.55
CA PRO A 100 -15.97 -31.17 -11.27
C PRO A 100 -14.45 -30.96 -11.24
N LEU A 101 -13.77 -31.16 -12.39
CA LEU A 101 -12.33 -30.94 -12.53
C LEU A 101 -11.97 -29.45 -12.48
N TRP A 102 -12.89 -28.58 -12.89
CA TRP A 102 -12.71 -27.13 -12.87
C TRP A 102 -13.05 -26.49 -11.51
N LEU A 103 -13.88 -27.16 -10.71
CA LEU A 103 -14.35 -26.68 -9.40
C LEU A 103 -13.22 -26.24 -8.45
N PRO A 104 -12.09 -26.98 -8.29
CA PRO A 104 -10.99 -26.55 -7.42
C PRO A 104 -10.34 -25.24 -7.89
N GLY A 105 -10.27 -25.01 -9.20
CA GLY A 105 -9.79 -23.77 -9.79
C GLY A 105 -10.68 -22.59 -9.45
N LEU A 106 -11.99 -22.78 -9.63
CA LEU A 106 -13.01 -21.79 -9.28
C LEU A 106 -12.97 -21.46 -7.77
N MET A 107 -12.80 -22.47 -6.92
CA MET A 107 -12.67 -22.29 -5.47
C MET A 107 -11.40 -21.54 -5.06
N ARG A 108 -10.27 -21.73 -5.75
CA ARG A 108 -9.05 -20.95 -5.50
C ARG A 108 -9.24 -19.49 -5.91
N SER A 109 -9.80 -19.25 -7.09
CA SER A 109 -10.12 -17.88 -7.51
C SER A 109 -11.09 -17.21 -6.56
N ALA A 110 -12.18 -17.88 -6.15
CA ALA A 110 -13.11 -17.36 -5.14
C ALA A 110 -12.38 -16.95 -3.85
N ARG A 111 -11.45 -17.75 -3.35
CA ARG A 111 -10.61 -17.36 -2.20
C ARG A 111 -9.80 -16.10 -2.48
N PHE A 112 -9.14 -15.98 -3.63
CA PHE A 112 -8.42 -14.75 -3.98
C PHE A 112 -9.35 -13.53 -4.03
N PHE A 113 -10.56 -13.67 -4.57
CA PHE A 113 -11.57 -12.61 -4.52
C PHE A 113 -11.88 -12.20 -3.07
N LEU A 114 -12.12 -13.16 -2.17
CA LEU A 114 -12.37 -12.88 -0.76
C LEU A 114 -11.17 -12.22 -0.06
N VAL A 115 -9.93 -12.63 -0.37
CA VAL A 115 -8.70 -11.97 0.13
C VAL A 115 -8.70 -10.50 -0.26
N LEU A 116 -8.94 -10.20 -1.54
CA LEU A 116 -8.95 -8.84 -2.06
C LEU A 116 -10.09 -8.00 -1.47
N SER A 117 -11.28 -8.57 -1.35
CA SER A 117 -12.43 -7.92 -0.72
C SER A 117 -12.18 -7.60 0.76
N SER A 118 -11.59 -8.53 1.51
CA SER A 118 -11.19 -8.31 2.89
C SER A 118 -10.12 -7.21 3.03
N ALA A 119 -9.12 -7.21 2.14
CA ALA A 119 -8.08 -6.18 2.11
C ALA A 119 -8.66 -4.78 1.77
N ALA A 120 -9.67 -4.73 0.90
CA ALA A 120 -10.38 -3.50 0.58
C ALA A 120 -11.16 -2.95 1.78
N TRP A 121 -11.85 -3.83 2.52
CA TRP A 121 -12.53 -3.47 3.76
C TRP A 121 -11.55 -2.92 4.81
N LEU A 122 -10.39 -3.55 4.97
CA LEU A 122 -9.35 -3.05 5.87
C LEU A 122 -8.86 -1.66 5.45
N SER A 123 -8.55 -1.49 4.16
CA SER A 123 -8.00 -0.26 3.59
C SER A 123 -9.00 0.91 3.67
N TYR A 124 -10.29 0.63 3.50
CA TYR A 124 -11.33 1.67 3.56
C TYR A 124 -11.50 2.25 4.98
N GLY A 125 -11.32 1.42 6.01
CA GLY A 125 -11.52 1.79 7.41
C GLY A 125 -10.27 2.21 8.16
N MET A 126 -9.10 2.26 7.50
CA MET A 126 -7.83 2.68 8.13
C MET A 126 -7.31 4.01 7.58
N SER A 127 -6.97 4.93 8.47
CA SER A 127 -6.21 6.13 8.08
C SER A 127 -4.71 5.81 7.94
N PRO A 128 -3.94 6.60 7.17
CA PRO A 128 -2.50 6.42 7.05
C PRO A 128 -1.76 6.52 8.40
N VAL A 129 -2.30 7.32 9.34
CA VAL A 129 -1.75 7.47 10.69
C VAL A 129 -2.02 6.22 11.53
N ASP A 130 -3.24 5.67 11.46
CA ASP A 130 -3.58 4.43 12.16
C ASP A 130 -2.73 3.25 11.65
N LEU A 131 -2.49 3.20 10.34
CA LEU A 131 -1.65 2.16 9.72
C LEU A 131 -0.19 2.25 10.19
N ARG A 132 0.35 3.47 10.30
CA ARG A 132 1.70 3.68 10.85
C ARG A 132 1.78 3.19 12.30
N ASP A 133 0.82 3.58 13.13
CA ASP A 133 0.81 3.20 14.54
C ASP A 133 0.65 1.68 14.71
N LEU A 134 -0.10 1.04 13.81
CA LEU A 134 -0.19 -0.41 13.71
C LEU A 134 1.17 -1.04 13.43
N ILE A 135 1.89 -0.57 12.40
CA ILE A 135 3.22 -1.08 12.04
C ILE A 135 4.17 -0.93 13.23
N ALA A 136 4.16 0.21 13.92
CA ALA A 136 4.99 0.42 15.11
C ALA A 136 4.69 -0.60 16.23
N ARG A 137 3.42 -0.93 16.45
CA ARG A 137 3.02 -1.96 17.42
C ARG A 137 3.42 -3.37 16.98
N LEU A 138 3.28 -3.69 15.69
CA LEU A 138 3.65 -4.97 15.11
C LEU A 138 5.18 -5.21 15.16
N LEU A 139 5.98 -4.14 15.12
CA LEU A 139 7.43 -4.19 15.24
C LEU A 139 7.94 -4.23 16.69
N LYS A 140 7.09 -3.99 17.70
CA LYS A 140 7.46 -4.05 19.12
C LYS A 140 8.14 -5.37 19.55
N PRO A 141 7.70 -6.58 19.12
CA PRO A 141 8.40 -7.83 19.46
C PRO A 141 9.82 -7.93 18.87
N LEU A 142 10.14 -7.14 17.84
CA LEU A 142 11.44 -7.18 17.17
C LEU A 142 12.56 -6.40 17.90
N GLY A 143 12.26 -5.83 19.07
CA GLY A 143 13.21 -5.15 19.96
C GLY A 143 13.05 -3.63 20.03
N LYS A 144 13.12 -3.07 21.24
CA LYS A 144 12.80 -1.65 21.55
C LYS A 144 13.61 -0.62 20.75
N ARG A 145 14.88 -0.90 20.43
CA ARG A 145 15.76 0.02 19.69
C ARG A 145 15.41 0.09 18.20
N LEU A 146 15.26 -1.06 17.54
CA LEU A 146 14.89 -1.16 16.12
C LEU A 146 13.46 -0.66 15.88
N SER A 147 12.51 -1.08 16.72
CA SER A 147 11.11 -0.67 16.59
C SER A 147 10.94 0.85 16.74
N GLY A 148 11.65 1.47 17.69
CA GLY A 148 11.61 2.91 17.91
C GLY A 148 12.25 3.72 16.77
N GLY A 149 13.35 3.22 16.18
CA GLY A 149 13.97 3.84 15.01
C GLY A 149 13.05 3.82 13.79
N ILE A 150 12.49 2.65 13.48
CA ILE A 150 11.60 2.46 12.33
C ILE A 150 10.30 3.25 12.49
N ALA A 151 9.69 3.25 13.68
CA ALA A 151 8.47 4.01 13.95
C ALA A 151 8.67 5.53 13.80
N ARG A 152 9.83 6.06 14.25
CA ARG A 152 10.18 7.47 14.06
C ARG A 152 10.41 7.80 12.58
N ALA A 153 11.17 6.98 11.86
CA ALA A 153 11.39 7.17 10.42
C ALA A 153 10.07 7.13 9.63
N ALA A 154 9.20 6.15 9.91
CA ALA A 154 7.88 6.06 9.29
C ALA A 154 6.98 7.26 9.61
N SER A 155 7.04 7.77 10.84
CA SER A 155 6.33 9.00 11.24
C SER A 155 6.79 10.21 10.44
N LEU A 156 8.10 10.36 10.31
CA LEU A 156 8.72 11.44 9.55
C LEU A 156 8.39 11.34 8.06
N MET A 157 8.48 10.14 7.47
CA MET A 157 8.09 9.89 6.08
C MET A 157 6.63 10.25 5.82
N LEU A 158 5.71 9.83 6.71
CA LEU A 158 4.29 10.13 6.55
C LEU A 158 4.01 11.63 6.66
N ALA A 159 4.75 12.35 7.50
CA ALA A 159 4.67 13.81 7.61
C ALA A 159 5.22 14.53 6.36
N PHE A 160 6.23 13.98 5.69
CA PHE A 160 6.74 14.52 4.43
C PHE A 160 5.89 14.18 3.21
N LEU A 161 5.06 13.14 3.28
CA LEU A 161 4.29 12.65 2.13
C LEU A 161 3.43 13.72 1.44
N PRO A 162 2.66 14.58 2.17
CA PRO A 162 1.88 15.64 1.53
C PRO A 162 2.75 16.67 0.83
N TRP A 163 3.90 17.03 1.42
CA TRP A 163 4.84 17.99 0.84
C TRP A 163 5.49 17.40 -0.42
N THR A 164 5.97 16.16 -0.38
CA THR A 164 6.57 15.49 -1.53
C THR A 164 5.58 15.35 -2.68
N MET A 165 4.30 15.11 -2.40
CA MET A 165 3.25 15.08 -3.43
C MET A 165 3.01 16.44 -4.08
N ALA A 166 3.02 17.53 -3.30
CA ALA A 166 2.93 18.88 -3.85
C ALA A 166 4.15 19.23 -4.71
N GLU A 167 5.34 18.82 -4.26
CA GLU A 167 6.59 19.06 -4.96
C GLU A 167 6.70 18.26 -6.27
N LEU A 168 6.23 17.01 -6.24
CA LEU A 168 6.11 16.16 -7.42
C LEU A 168 5.21 16.80 -8.49
N LYS A 169 4.08 17.39 -8.10
CA LYS A 169 3.18 18.10 -9.04
C LYS A 169 3.84 19.32 -9.66
N ARG A 170 4.53 20.14 -8.86
CA ARG A 170 5.29 21.29 -9.39
C ARG A 170 6.40 20.87 -10.35
N ALA A 171 7.09 19.77 -10.04
CA ALA A 171 8.11 19.21 -10.90
C ALA A 171 7.53 18.68 -12.22
N ASP A 172 6.38 18.01 -12.19
CA ASP A 172 5.65 17.57 -13.40
C ASP A 172 5.24 18.76 -14.27
N GLU A 173 4.63 19.79 -13.67
CA GLU A 173 4.26 21.02 -14.38
C GLU A 173 5.48 21.71 -15.01
N ALA A 174 6.58 21.85 -14.27
CA ALA A 174 7.82 22.44 -14.78
C ALA A 174 8.46 21.58 -15.90
N ALA A 175 8.40 20.25 -15.78
CA ALA A 175 8.88 19.34 -16.82
C ALA A 175 8.04 19.48 -18.11
N ARG A 176 6.72 19.62 -17.99
CA ARG A 176 5.83 19.84 -19.15
C ARG A 176 6.07 21.19 -19.81
N LEU A 177 6.28 22.25 -19.03
CA LEU A 177 6.62 23.59 -19.57
C LEU A 177 7.95 23.60 -20.33
N ARG A 178 8.88 22.72 -19.99
CA ARG A 178 10.15 22.53 -20.71
C ARG A 178 10.01 21.63 -21.95
N GLY A 179 8.79 21.29 -22.35
CA GLY A 179 8.50 20.49 -23.54
C GLY A 179 8.67 18.99 -23.34
N SER A 180 8.75 18.49 -22.10
CA SER A 180 8.71 17.04 -21.88
C SER A 180 7.25 16.55 -21.86
N ASP A 181 6.95 15.60 -22.75
CA ASP A 181 5.63 15.00 -22.86
C ASP A 181 5.67 13.55 -22.33
N PRO A 182 4.92 13.23 -21.26
CA PRO A 182 4.86 11.86 -20.74
C PRO A 182 4.26 10.86 -21.73
N ALA A 183 3.41 11.29 -22.67
CA ALA A 183 2.78 10.41 -23.65
C ALA A 183 3.75 10.01 -24.77
N GLN A 184 4.59 10.94 -25.24
CA GLN A 184 5.54 10.67 -26.33
C GLN A 184 6.88 10.13 -25.83
N ARG A 185 7.38 10.59 -24.68
CA ARG A 185 8.73 10.25 -24.19
C ARG A 185 8.74 10.03 -22.67
N PRO A 186 8.16 8.92 -22.17
CA PRO A 186 7.99 8.68 -20.74
C PRO A 186 9.31 8.62 -19.97
N LEU A 187 10.35 7.98 -20.54
CA LEU A 187 11.66 7.87 -19.89
C LEU A 187 12.36 9.23 -19.72
N LYS A 188 12.30 10.10 -20.74
CA LYS A 188 12.92 11.44 -20.69
C LYS A 188 12.16 12.35 -19.73
N HIS A 189 10.84 12.25 -19.71
CA HIS A 189 9.99 12.99 -18.78
C HIS A 189 10.26 12.57 -17.33
N LEU A 190 10.36 11.26 -17.06
CA LEU A 190 10.72 10.75 -15.73
C LEU A 190 12.09 11.24 -15.27
N ALA A 191 13.10 11.24 -16.14
CA ALA A 191 14.42 11.78 -15.81
C ALA A 191 14.39 13.30 -15.51
N ALA A 192 13.64 14.06 -16.32
CA ALA A 192 13.49 15.51 -16.13
C ALA A 192 12.78 15.87 -14.82
N LEU A 193 11.89 15.01 -14.34
CA LEU A 193 11.17 15.17 -13.08
C LEU A 193 11.95 14.64 -11.87
N SER A 194 12.62 13.48 -12.01
CA SER A 194 13.25 12.78 -10.88
C SER A 194 14.45 13.52 -10.33
N VAL A 195 15.29 14.10 -11.18
CA VAL A 195 16.49 14.85 -10.78
C VAL A 195 16.14 16.03 -9.87
N PRO A 196 15.29 17.00 -10.27
CA PRO A 196 14.95 18.14 -9.40
C PRO A 196 14.19 17.70 -8.14
N LEU A 197 13.36 16.67 -8.22
CA LEU A 197 12.65 16.14 -7.05
C LEU A 197 13.62 15.51 -6.04
N ALA A 198 14.59 14.73 -6.49
CA ALA A 198 15.61 14.11 -5.64
C ALA A 198 16.46 15.18 -4.93
N VAL A 199 16.91 16.20 -5.66
CA VAL A 199 17.69 17.30 -5.07
C VAL A 199 16.89 18.04 -3.99
N ARG A 200 15.63 18.41 -4.29
CA ARG A 200 14.78 19.14 -3.34
C ARG A 200 14.41 18.29 -2.12
N THR A 201 14.15 17.00 -2.31
CA THR A 201 13.83 16.09 -1.19
C THR A 201 15.04 15.85 -0.29
N LEU A 202 16.25 15.71 -0.85
CA LEU A 202 17.49 15.61 -0.08
C LEU A 202 17.78 16.88 0.72
N GLU A 203 17.62 18.05 0.10
CA GLU A 203 17.82 19.32 0.80
C GLU A 203 16.79 19.49 1.93
N LYS A 204 15.53 19.12 1.69
CA LYS A 204 14.49 19.11 2.72
C LYS A 204 14.82 18.15 3.87
N ALA A 205 15.30 16.95 3.55
CA ALA A 205 15.72 15.96 4.55
C ALA A 205 16.89 16.48 5.39
N ARG A 206 17.91 17.07 4.76
CA ARG A 206 19.07 17.67 5.43
C ARG A 206 18.64 18.76 6.41
N ARG A 207 17.86 19.75 5.96
CA ARG A 207 17.37 20.84 6.83
C ARG A 207 16.52 20.31 7.99
N SER A 208 15.76 19.24 7.75
CA SER A 208 14.92 18.62 8.78
C SER A 208 15.77 17.84 9.79
N ALA A 209 16.84 17.19 9.35
CA ALA A 209 17.80 16.53 10.24
C ALA A 209 18.57 17.55 11.09
N GLU A 210 19.00 18.67 10.50
CA GLU A 210 19.63 19.79 11.21
C GLU A 210 18.68 20.40 12.26
N ALA A 211 17.41 20.63 11.89
CA ALA A 211 16.41 21.13 12.84
C ALA A 211 16.13 20.13 13.98
N LEU A 212 16.16 18.82 13.69
CA LEU A 212 15.96 17.77 14.68
C LEU A 212 17.17 17.59 15.61
N SER A 213 18.40 17.71 15.12
CA SER A 213 19.61 17.59 15.96
C SER A 213 19.74 18.75 16.95
N LEU A 214 19.28 19.94 16.58
CA LEU A 214 19.21 21.09 17.48
C LEU A 214 18.15 20.92 18.58
N ARG A 215 17.10 20.15 18.32
CA ARG A 215 15.97 19.94 19.25
C ARG A 215 16.11 18.68 20.10
N ASP A 216 16.73 17.63 19.57
CA ASP A 216 16.72 16.29 20.15
C ASP A 216 18.16 15.72 20.12
N THR A 217 18.90 15.92 21.22
CA THR A 217 20.31 15.51 21.37
C THR A 217 20.52 14.00 21.38
N GLY A 218 19.44 13.21 21.49
CA GLY A 218 19.47 11.74 21.58
C GLY A 218 19.55 10.97 20.25
N MET A 219 19.63 11.63 19.08
CA MET A 219 19.77 10.93 17.78
C MET A 219 21.17 10.35 17.51
N ALA A 220 22.17 10.70 18.32
CA ALA A 220 23.56 10.21 18.20
C ALA A 220 23.74 8.71 18.53
N ALA A 221 22.65 7.96 18.78
CA ALA A 221 22.70 6.52 19.08
C ALA A 221 21.78 5.70 18.17
N ALA A 222 21.73 6.02 16.87
CA ALA A 222 21.01 5.20 15.89
C ALA A 222 21.92 4.10 15.29
N PRO A 223 21.43 2.86 15.09
CA PRO A 223 22.22 1.77 14.48
C PRO A 223 22.66 2.04 13.03
N PHE A 224 22.12 3.07 12.39
CA PHE A 224 22.46 3.46 11.01
C PHE A 224 23.82 4.13 10.89
N GLU A 225 24.40 4.65 11.97
CA GLU A 225 25.78 5.14 11.95
C GLU A 225 26.77 4.02 11.68
N ASN A 226 26.53 2.82 12.23
CA ASN A 226 27.32 1.62 11.97
C ASN A 226 27.14 1.11 10.53
N ALA A 227 25.93 1.22 9.97
CA ALA A 227 25.68 0.85 8.58
C ALA A 227 26.30 1.84 7.59
N ALA A 228 26.22 3.15 7.87
CA ALA A 228 26.83 4.19 7.05
C ALA A 228 28.36 4.12 7.09
N THR A 229 28.95 3.89 8.26
CA THR A 229 30.40 3.67 8.39
C THR A 229 30.85 2.37 7.75
N SER A 230 30.06 1.29 7.83
CA SER A 230 30.32 0.04 7.09
C SER A 230 30.28 0.22 5.57
N ILE A 231 29.33 0.99 5.05
CA ILE A 231 29.21 1.28 3.61
C ILE A 231 30.36 2.19 3.16
N ALA A 232 30.67 3.25 3.92
CA ALA A 232 31.79 4.14 3.63
C ALA A 232 33.13 3.39 3.63
N ALA A 233 33.35 2.48 4.60
CA ALA A 233 34.54 1.64 4.65
C ALA A 233 34.61 0.66 3.46
N SER A 234 33.48 0.10 3.03
CA SER A 234 33.44 -0.79 1.86
C SER A 234 33.71 -0.04 0.56
N VAL A 235 33.24 1.21 0.44
CA VAL A 235 33.49 2.07 -0.73
C VAL A 235 34.95 2.53 -0.77
N ASP A 236 35.55 2.88 0.36
CA ASP A 236 36.96 3.28 0.42
C ASP A 236 37.89 2.09 0.11
N LYS A 237 37.52 0.88 0.54
CA LYS A 237 38.24 -0.36 0.18
C LYS A 237 38.19 -0.66 -1.32
N ALA A 238 37.05 -0.41 -1.97
CA ALA A 238 36.89 -0.58 -3.41
C ALA A 238 37.64 0.48 -4.25
N ARG A 239 38.02 1.61 -3.64
CA ARG A 239 38.76 2.70 -4.31
C ARG A 239 40.28 2.54 -4.23
N ARG A 240 40.77 1.66 -3.36
CA ARG A 240 42.21 1.36 -3.17
C ARG A 240 42.67 0.10 -3.93
N GLN A 241 41.75 -0.57 -4.62
CA GLN A 241 42.03 -1.65 -5.57
C GLN A 241 41.91 -1.09 -6.99
#